data_AF-A0A964XV68-F1
#
_entry.id   AF-A0A964XV68-F1
#
_cell.length_a   1.000
_cell.length_b   1.000
_cell.length_c   1.000
_cell.angle_alpha   90.00
_cell.angle_beta   90.00
_cell.angle_gamma   90.00
#
_symmetry.space_group_name_H-M   'P 1'
#
loop_
_entity.id
_entity.type
_entity.pdbx_description
1 polymer ?
#
loop_
_entity_poly.entity_id
_entity_poly.type
_entity_poly.pdbx_seq_one_letter_code
_entity_poly.pdbx_strand_id
1 'polypeptide(L)' 'MTHVVELRAQDLNGHGGTFCPNPQAQMALWNSHPKVFLDVATTG' A
#
# COMPACT_ATOMS: atom_id res chain seq x y z
N MET A 1 9.41 11.83 -16.58
CA MET A 1 10.63 11.45 -15.84
C MET A 1 10.34 10.13 -15.15
N THR A 2 10.95 9.04 -15.62
CA THR A 2 10.81 7.72 -14.99
C THR A 2 11.79 7.64 -13.82
N HIS A 3 11.27 7.65 -12.59
CA HIS A 3 12.10 7.45 -11.40
C HIS A 3 12.49 5.98 -11.31
N VAL A 4 13.80 5.71 -11.31
CA VAL A 4 14.34 4.36 -11.12
C VAL A 4 14.28 4.07 -9.62
N VAL A 5 13.61 2.98 -9.25
CA VAL A 5 13.51 2.51 -7.87
C VAL A 5 14.43 1.31 -7.73
N GLU A 6 15.50 1.46 -6.95
CA GLU A 6 16.39 0.35 -6.60
C GLU A 6 15.77 -0.50 -5.49
N LEU A 7 15.77 -1.82 -5.67
CA LEU A 7 15.16 -2.77 -4.74
C LEU A 7 16.19 -3.81 -4.32
N ARG A 8 16.25 -4.13 -3.03
CA ARG A 8 17.11 -5.21 -2.53
C ARG A 8 16.38 -6.54 -2.65
N ALA A 9 17.13 -7.64 -2.68
CA ALA A 9 16.55 -8.99 -2.70
C ALA A 9 15.62 -9.28 -1.50
N GLN A 10 15.82 -8.57 -0.39
CA GLN A 10 14.99 -8.64 0.82
C GLN A 10 13.60 -7.99 0.64
N ASP A 11 13.47 -7.08 -0.33
CA ASP A 11 12.22 -6.36 -0.61
C ASP A 11 11.31 -7.10 -1.61
N LEU A 12 11.79 -8.25 -2.12
CA LEU A 12 11.05 -9.13 -3.02
C LEU A 12 10.28 -10.17 -2.22
N ASN A 13 9.03 -10.41 -2.61
CA ASN A 13 8.29 -11.57 -2.11
C ASN A 13 8.88 -12.88 -2.68
N GLY A 14 8.43 -14.04 -2.18
CA GLY A 14 8.93 -15.34 -2.62
C GLY A 14 8.74 -15.66 -4.11
N HIS A 15 7.97 -14.85 -4.83
CA HIS A 15 7.74 -14.94 -6.29
C HIS A 15 8.51 -13.88 -7.09
N GLY A 16 9.42 -13.11 -6.46
CA GLY A 16 10.19 -12.06 -7.12
C GLY A 16 9.40 -10.78 -7.42
N GLY A 17 8.21 -10.62 -6.85
CA GLY A 17 7.38 -9.43 -6.98
C GLY A 17 7.56 -8.47 -5.81
N THR A 18 7.14 -7.22 -6.00
CA THR A 18 7.19 -6.17 -4.97
C THR A 18 5.77 -5.78 -4.60
N PHE A 19 5.53 -5.45 -3.33
CA PHE A 19 4.23 -4.92 -2.92
C PHE A 19 3.99 -3.54 -3.54
N CYS A 20 2.82 -3.36 -4.17
CA CYS A 20 2.31 -2.07 -4.58
C CYS A 20 1.23 -1.65 -3.57
N PRO A 21 1.31 -0.48 -2.94
CA PRO A 21 2.32 0.58 -3.08
C PRO A 21 3.63 0.30 -2.33
N ASN A 22 4.77 0.60 -2.96
CA ASN A 22 6.08 0.39 -2.37
C ASN A 22 6.57 1.68 -1.67
N PRO A 23 6.88 1.65 -0.36
CA PRO A 23 7.39 2.81 0.36
C PRO A 23 8.76 3.29 -0.14
N GLN A 24 9.62 2.39 -0.67
CA GLN A 24 10.91 2.78 -1.30
C GLN A 24 10.72 3.60 -2.57
N ALA A 25 9.61 3.37 -3.29
CA ALA A 25 9.24 4.11 -4.48
C ALA A 25 8.54 5.45 -4.15
N GLN A 26 8.46 5.82 -2.86
CA GLN A 26 7.69 6.97 -2.38
C GLN A 26 6.26 7.00 -2.95
N MET A 27 5.69 5.83 -3.23
CA MET A 27 4.36 5.72 -3.79
C MET A 27 3.37 6.13 -2.71
N ALA A 28 2.69 7.26 -2.92
CA ALA A 28 1.64 7.70 -2.04
C ALA A 28 0.53 6.63 -1.99
N LEU A 29 0.19 6.17 -0.79
CA LEU A 29 -1.01 5.37 -0.58
C LEU A 29 -2.22 6.28 -0.80
N TRP A 30 -2.84 6.20 -1.97
CA TRP A 30 -4.02 7.03 -2.31
C TRP A 30 -5.27 6.68 -1.50
N ASN A 31 -5.25 5.53 -0.81
CA ASN A 31 -6.40 4.97 -0.12
C ASN A 31 -6.21 5.00 1.41
N SER A 32 -5.74 6.11 1.97
CA SER A 32 -5.73 6.33 3.43
C SER A 32 -7.14 6.56 3.98
N HIS A 33 -8.12 5.76 3.56
CA HIS A 33 -9.44 5.80 4.15
C HIS A 33 -9.30 5.39 5.62
N PRO A 34 -9.72 6.24 6.57
CA PRO A 34 -9.66 5.90 7.97
C PRO A 34 -10.48 4.64 8.23
N LYS A 35 -10.11 3.86 9.24
CA LYS A 35 -10.95 2.75 9.66
C LYS A 35 -12.25 3.32 10.23
N VAL A 36 -13.33 3.29 9.45
CA VAL A 36 -14.65 3.76 9.86
C VAL A 36 -15.46 2.56 10.30
N PHE A 37 -16.05 2.66 11.50
CA PHE A 37 -17.05 1.71 11.97
C PHE A 37 -18.42 2.33 11.74
N LEU A 38 -19.28 1.66 10.98
CA LEU A 38 -20.68 2.05 10.82
C LEU A 38 -21.50 1.31 11.88
N ASP A 39 -22.14 2.05 12.78
CA ASP A 39 -23.14 1.50 13.69
C ASP A 39 -24.48 1.43 12.96
N VAL A 40 -24.89 0.23 12.58
CA VAL A 40 -26.16 -0.04 11.89
C VAL A 40 -27.28 -0.35 12.90
N ALA A 41 -26.97 -0.53 14.19
CA ALA A 41 -27.92 -1.05 15.17
C ALA A 41 -28.87 0.02 15.74
N THR A 42 -28.51 1.32 15.67
CA THR A 42 -29.26 2.38 16.38
C THR A 42 -30.42 3.00 15.59
N THR A 43 -30.47 2.85 14.27
CA THR A 43 -31.40 3.62 13.40
C THR A 43 -32.14 2.77 12.36
N GLY A 44 -32.41 1.49 12.68
CA GLY A 44 -33.28 0.62 11.87
C GLY A 44 -34.69 1.15 11.71
#